data_AF-A0A7K1FTE3-F1
#
_entry.id   AF-A0A7K1FTE3-F1
#
_cell.length_a   1.000
_cell.length_b   1.000
_cell.length_c   1.000
_cell.angle_alpha   90.00
_cell.angle_beta   90.00
_cell.angle_gamma   90.00
#
_symmetry.space_group_name_H-M   'P 1'
#
loop_
_entity.id
_entity.type
_entity.pdbx_description
1 polymer ?
#
loop_
_entity_poly.entity_id
_entity_poly.type
_entity_poly.pdbx_seq_one_letter_code
_entity_poly.pdbx_strand_id
1 'polypeptide(L)'
;MEPVNGDGGGAVIASGTDTAGSDINAASVGSTGSLPTDAAETTAGPGGTVGPEGTVGPESTVPTTGPRVRSVPEVLALTADPATAVAATGLATTGRWPAFGRIVDPHPVLWGTCRSSGAAVYDVLVDPTEPAFRCTCPARKSPCKHALALLLLEADGRIAGPPEDAPAFATSWAKARGAAAARAASGAVDDPERAAKSAKAAAQRVELRLVKVTAGLAELDLWLQDQVRAGFAGMTDAYQHIQLMAARMVDAQAPGIASALRRLSLLPQSGGNWPERLLAEYGRLHLLVCSFGRDDLPADLVAAARSRIGFPVSRSDVLATPPVTDTWRVLGCREIIGDRVHTRRSWLQGVETTLTTTVLEFGPGGTFLEGPDTLPPPGLAVRAELHLFPGPTPGRAAVGTRHGDPLLPAEPPAAVGLEELRAQWAAGVAADPWRSEWPVVLDALPVERGGHWFLADGSGAATPLRADRTGLLRLLAVTDGRPVPVAVEWSPDGATALTAWHGRHPVELST
;
A
#
# COMPACT_ATOMS: atom_id res chain seq x y z
N MET A 1 -26.97 -24.54 -61.27
CA MET A 1 -28.41 -24.74 -61.50
C MET A 1 -29.10 -23.81 -60.53
N GLU A 2 -29.64 -22.72 -61.07
CA GLU A 2 -30.24 -21.59 -60.36
C GLU A 2 -31.77 -21.88 -60.13
N PRO A 3 -32.61 -20.97 -59.60
CA PRO A 3 -33.02 -20.85 -58.18
C PRO A 3 -34.57 -20.90 -57.99
N VAL A 4 -35.07 -20.76 -56.75
CA VAL A 4 -36.46 -20.30 -56.40
C VAL A 4 -36.37 -19.68 -54.98
N ASN A 5 -36.47 -18.36 -54.75
CA ASN A 5 -37.59 -17.39 -54.79
C ASN A 5 -38.62 -17.49 -53.64
N GLY A 6 -38.97 -16.32 -53.07
CA GLY A 6 -40.17 -16.06 -52.25
C GLY A 6 -39.83 -15.54 -50.83
N ASP A 7 -39.69 -14.25 -50.52
CA ASP A 7 -40.53 -13.05 -50.70
C ASP A 7 -41.56 -12.83 -49.55
N GLY A 8 -41.63 -11.59 -49.06
CA GLY A 8 -42.88 -10.98 -48.54
C GLY A 8 -43.10 -10.77 -47.03
N GLY A 9 -43.18 -9.49 -46.63
CA GLY A 9 -44.08 -8.94 -45.59
C GLY A 9 -43.44 -8.72 -44.21
N GLY A 10 -43.40 -7.52 -43.59
CA GLY A 10 -44.24 -6.33 -43.72
C GLY A 10 -45.22 -6.25 -42.54
N ALA A 11 -44.94 -5.44 -41.51
CA ALA A 11 -45.96 -4.83 -40.65
C ALA A 11 -45.35 -3.74 -39.74
N VAL A 12 -45.74 -2.51 -40.06
CA VAL A 12 -45.72 -1.31 -39.21
C VAL A 12 -46.92 -1.38 -38.26
N ILE A 13 -46.74 -1.02 -36.98
CA ILE A 13 -47.84 -0.48 -36.16
C ILE A 13 -47.31 0.74 -35.41
N ALA A 14 -47.96 1.86 -35.68
CA ALA A 14 -47.71 3.18 -35.12
C ALA A 14 -48.61 3.48 -33.91
N SER A 15 -48.40 4.67 -33.35
CA SER A 15 -49.34 5.53 -32.58
C SER A 15 -49.64 5.11 -31.13
N GLY A 16 -49.76 6.02 -30.16
CA GLY A 16 -49.71 7.49 -30.12
C GLY A 16 -49.58 7.97 -28.67
N THR A 17 -49.01 9.15 -28.40
CA THR A 17 -49.73 10.42 -28.04
C THR A 17 -50.49 10.31 -26.70
N ASP A 18 -50.45 11.23 -25.74
CA ASP A 18 -50.07 12.65 -25.74
C ASP A 18 -50.16 13.24 -24.31
N THR A 19 -49.55 14.42 -24.12
CA THR A 19 -49.91 15.56 -23.21
C THR A 19 -49.99 15.38 -21.69
N ALA A 20 -49.13 16.10 -20.95
CA ALA A 20 -49.36 17.42 -20.31
C ALA A 20 -49.72 17.24 -18.82
N GLY A 21 -49.31 18.02 -17.83
CA GLY A 21 -48.64 19.32 -17.71
C GLY A 21 -48.95 19.80 -16.28
N SER A 22 -48.07 20.57 -15.63
CA SER A 22 -48.40 21.48 -14.51
C SER A 22 -47.13 21.96 -13.81
N ASP A 23 -46.67 23.15 -14.23
CA ASP A 23 -45.91 24.10 -13.39
C ASP A 23 -46.68 24.45 -12.13
N ILE A 24 -46.03 24.60 -10.96
CA ILE A 24 -46.40 25.64 -9.96
C ILE A 24 -45.18 26.09 -9.11
N ASN A 25 -44.86 27.38 -9.27
CA ASN A 25 -44.34 28.42 -8.38
C ASN A 25 -42.98 28.41 -7.68
N ALA A 26 -42.22 29.43 -8.10
CA ALA A 26 -41.31 30.25 -7.31
C ALA A 26 -42.03 31.04 -6.20
N ALA A 27 -41.30 31.30 -5.10
CA ALA A 27 -41.56 32.42 -4.21
C ALA A 27 -40.22 33.00 -3.72
N SER A 28 -39.89 34.18 -4.26
CA SER A 28 -38.89 35.11 -3.74
C SER A 28 -39.46 35.89 -2.56
N VAL A 29 -38.68 36.08 -1.49
CA VAL A 29 -38.91 37.15 -0.52
C VAL A 29 -37.55 37.78 -0.19
N GLY A 30 -37.43 39.08 -0.47
CA GLY A 30 -36.32 39.91 -0.03
C GLY A 30 -36.67 40.66 1.25
N SER A 31 -35.66 40.96 2.07
CA SER A 31 -35.62 41.98 3.12
C SER A 31 -34.19 41.97 3.71
N THR A 32 -33.31 42.92 3.39
CA THR A 32 -33.02 44.20 4.10
C THR A 32 -32.57 44.08 5.56
N GLY A 33 -31.39 44.63 5.86
CA GLY A 33 -30.80 44.85 7.20
C GLY A 33 -29.29 44.60 7.19
N SER A 34 -28.43 45.55 6.77
CA SER A 34 -27.87 46.70 7.53
C SER A 34 -27.23 46.35 8.89
N LEU A 35 -25.95 46.71 9.00
CA LEU A 35 -24.98 46.63 10.12
C LEU A 35 -25.46 47.29 11.44
N PRO A 36 -24.78 47.02 12.58
CA PRO A 36 -23.62 47.83 13.03
C PRO A 36 -22.47 46.93 13.57
N THR A 37 -21.17 47.16 13.33
CA THR A 37 -20.25 48.21 13.82
C THR A 37 -20.47 48.65 15.26
N ASP A 38 -19.70 48.11 16.20
CA ASP A 38 -19.33 48.85 17.41
C ASP A 38 -17.86 48.61 17.75
N ALA A 39 -17.10 49.68 17.60
CA ALA A 39 -15.85 49.92 18.28
C ALA A 39 -16.18 50.52 19.65
N ALA A 40 -15.45 50.12 20.69
CA ALA A 40 -15.37 50.90 21.92
C ALA A 40 -13.94 50.88 22.47
N GLU A 41 -13.41 52.09 22.51
CA GLU A 41 -12.18 52.59 23.13
C GLU A 41 -11.96 52.12 24.58
N THR A 42 -10.72 51.76 24.91
CA THR A 42 -9.75 52.56 25.68
C THR A 42 -10.17 52.87 27.13
N THR A 43 -9.47 52.26 28.09
CA THR A 43 -9.08 52.96 29.32
C THR A 43 -7.67 52.54 29.70
N ALA A 44 -6.82 53.55 29.92
CA ALA A 44 -5.42 53.43 30.27
C ALA A 44 -5.19 53.85 31.72
N GLY A 45 -4.22 53.19 32.35
CA GLY A 45 -3.34 53.76 33.39
C GLY A 45 -3.45 53.12 34.79
N PRO A 46 -2.41 53.25 35.64
CA PRO A 46 -0.99 53.40 35.32
C PRO A 46 -0.02 52.58 36.22
N GLY A 47 1.21 52.41 35.74
CA GLY A 47 2.45 52.51 36.55
C GLY A 47 2.95 51.27 37.29
N GLY A 48 4.21 50.86 37.02
CA GLY A 48 4.94 49.97 37.92
C GLY A 48 6.19 49.28 37.39
N THR A 49 7.29 50.03 37.25
CA THR A 49 8.71 49.63 37.45
C THR A 49 9.35 48.53 36.60
N VAL A 50 10.37 48.96 35.85
CA VAL A 50 11.39 48.19 35.13
C VAL A 50 12.48 47.70 36.10
N GLY A 51 12.91 46.44 35.93
CA GLY A 51 14.08 45.80 36.54
C GLY A 51 14.62 44.71 35.60
N PRO A 52 15.93 44.35 35.66
CA PRO A 52 16.74 44.16 34.46
C PRO A 52 16.70 42.76 33.84
N GLU A 53 17.06 42.75 32.56
CA GLU A 53 17.23 41.63 31.64
C GLU A 53 18.06 40.48 32.24
N GLY A 54 17.42 39.32 32.38
CA GLY A 54 18.06 38.02 32.52
C GLY A 54 17.87 37.23 31.23
N THR A 55 18.96 37.03 30.50
CA THR A 55 19.03 36.26 29.25
C THR A 55 18.70 34.78 29.54
N VAL A 56 17.45 34.37 29.29
CA VAL A 56 17.07 32.95 29.25
C VAL A 56 17.33 32.47 27.84
N GLY A 57 18.46 31.77 27.65
CA GLY A 57 18.73 31.03 26.41
C GLY A 57 17.66 29.96 26.18
N PRO A 58 17.37 29.57 24.92
CA PRO A 58 16.38 28.55 24.66
C PRO A 58 16.84 27.24 25.30
N GLU A 59 16.04 26.77 26.24
CA GLU A 59 16.17 25.48 26.88
C GLU A 59 16.13 24.41 25.79
N SER A 60 17.29 23.83 25.50
CA SER A 60 17.47 22.71 24.58
C SER A 60 16.69 21.51 25.12
N THR A 61 15.43 21.38 24.74
CA THR A 61 14.67 20.13 24.91
C THR A 61 15.25 19.10 23.96
N VAL A 62 16.26 18.37 24.44
CA VAL A 62 16.66 17.10 23.84
C VAL A 62 15.40 16.21 23.85
N PRO A 63 14.91 15.70 22.71
CA PRO A 63 13.77 14.80 22.73
C PRO A 63 14.20 13.56 23.51
N THR A 64 13.49 13.29 24.61
CA THR A 64 13.65 12.06 25.36
C THR A 64 13.25 10.91 24.44
N THR A 65 14.22 10.13 23.99
CA THR A 65 14.04 8.91 23.20
C THR A 65 13.40 7.82 24.06
N GLY A 66 12.18 8.06 24.52
CA GLY A 66 11.31 7.06 25.13
C GLY A 66 10.45 6.38 24.06
N PRO A 67 10.08 5.11 24.21
CA PRO A 67 9.13 4.47 23.31
C PRO A 67 7.80 5.23 23.29
N ARG A 68 7.29 5.56 22.09
CA ARG A 68 5.99 6.18 21.90
C ARG A 68 4.88 5.24 22.39
N VAL A 69 3.99 5.75 23.24
CA VAL A 69 2.78 5.02 23.66
C VAL A 69 1.77 5.04 22.50
N ARG A 70 1.22 3.87 22.17
CA ARG A 70 0.18 3.72 21.13
C ARG A 70 -1.18 4.22 21.65
N SER A 71 -1.97 4.82 20.77
CA SER A 71 -3.38 5.15 21.02
C SER A 71 -4.26 3.89 20.99
N VAL A 72 -5.44 3.96 21.61
CA VAL A 72 -6.41 2.84 21.62
C VAL A 72 -6.74 2.33 20.20
N PRO A 73 -7.00 3.18 19.19
CA PRO A 73 -7.19 2.72 17.81
C PRO A 73 -5.98 1.98 17.23
N GLU A 74 -4.77 2.50 17.45
CA GLU A 74 -3.52 1.85 16.98
C GLU A 74 -3.31 0.48 17.64
N VAL A 75 -3.70 0.33 18.91
CA VAL A 75 -3.66 -0.95 19.61
C VAL A 75 -4.66 -1.93 19.00
N LEU A 76 -5.93 -1.56 18.87
CA LEU A 76 -6.98 -2.44 18.31
C LEU A 76 -6.68 -2.88 16.87
N ALA A 77 -5.98 -2.05 16.09
CA ALA A 77 -5.54 -2.36 14.73
C ALA A 77 -4.49 -3.50 14.64
N LEU A 78 -3.86 -3.89 15.76
CA LEU A 78 -2.89 -4.99 15.78
C LEU A 78 -3.53 -6.37 15.57
N THR A 79 -4.86 -6.48 15.57
CA THR A 79 -5.58 -7.71 15.26
C THR A 79 -6.61 -7.50 14.15
N ALA A 80 -6.62 -8.42 13.18
CA ALA A 80 -7.63 -8.45 12.13
C ALA A 80 -8.91 -9.21 12.55
N ASP A 81 -9.00 -9.67 13.81
CA ASP A 81 -10.13 -10.43 14.33
C ASP A 81 -10.98 -9.55 15.27
N PRO A 82 -12.16 -9.07 14.83
CA PRO A 82 -13.02 -8.21 15.64
C PRO A 82 -13.43 -8.83 16.99
N ALA A 83 -13.60 -10.17 17.03
CA ALA A 83 -13.93 -10.86 18.28
C ALA A 83 -12.77 -10.82 19.27
N THR A 84 -11.52 -10.85 18.78
CA THR A 84 -10.33 -10.69 19.61
C THR A 84 -10.20 -9.26 20.14
N ALA A 85 -10.50 -8.25 19.31
CA ALA A 85 -10.49 -6.83 19.70
C ALA A 85 -11.53 -6.52 20.80
N VAL A 86 -12.77 -6.99 20.63
CA VAL A 86 -13.85 -6.84 21.63
C VAL A 86 -13.47 -7.55 22.94
N ALA A 87 -12.97 -8.79 22.85
CA ALA A 87 -12.56 -9.54 24.03
C ALA A 87 -11.38 -8.89 24.78
N ALA A 88 -10.45 -8.24 24.07
CA ALA A 88 -9.36 -7.49 24.67
C ALA A 88 -9.85 -6.23 25.40
N THR A 89 -10.78 -5.49 24.78
CA THR A 89 -11.39 -4.30 25.41
C THR A 89 -12.07 -4.66 26.73
N GLY A 90 -12.81 -5.78 26.78
CA GLY A 90 -13.42 -6.27 28.03
C GLY A 90 -12.42 -6.71 29.10
N LEU A 91 -11.16 -6.97 28.74
CA LEU A 91 -10.08 -7.34 29.65
C LEU A 91 -9.18 -6.17 30.04
N ALA A 92 -9.26 -5.02 29.36
CA ALA A 92 -8.46 -3.82 29.59
C ALA A 92 -8.97 -3.02 30.82
N THR A 93 -9.19 -3.70 31.94
CA THR A 93 -9.61 -3.10 33.20
C THR A 93 -8.69 -3.57 34.33
N THR A 94 -8.22 -2.64 35.18
CA THR A 94 -7.23 -2.96 36.23
C THR A 94 -7.65 -4.09 37.16
N GLY A 95 -8.95 -4.27 37.40
CA GLY A 95 -9.49 -5.38 38.21
C GLY A 95 -9.23 -6.79 37.65
N ARG A 96 -8.92 -6.91 36.35
CA ARG A 96 -8.54 -8.18 35.70
C ARG A 96 -7.03 -8.45 35.78
N TRP A 97 -6.24 -7.50 36.27
CA TRP A 97 -4.77 -7.56 36.27
C TRP A 97 -4.24 -7.38 37.70
N PRO A 98 -4.11 -8.47 38.48
CA PRO A 98 -3.60 -8.38 39.85
C PRO A 98 -2.21 -7.76 39.97
N ALA A 99 -1.38 -7.90 38.93
CA ALA A 99 -0.08 -7.29 38.83
C ALA A 99 0.23 -6.97 37.37
N PHE A 100 0.78 -5.79 37.11
CA PHE A 100 1.23 -5.35 35.79
C PHE A 100 2.18 -4.18 35.95
N GLY A 101 3.03 -3.95 34.95
CA GLY A 101 4.03 -2.91 35.01
C GLY A 101 4.88 -2.82 33.76
N ARG A 102 5.90 -1.97 33.85
CA ARG A 102 6.86 -1.69 32.78
C ARG A 102 8.28 -1.89 33.29
N ILE A 103 9.11 -2.49 32.46
CA ILE A 103 10.57 -2.51 32.58
C ILE A 103 11.12 -1.59 31.47
N VAL A 104 12.06 -0.71 31.81
CA VAL A 104 12.73 0.18 30.85
C VAL A 104 14.12 -0.40 30.52
N ASP A 105 14.89 -0.75 31.55
CA ASP A 105 16.22 -1.37 31.41
C ASP A 105 16.19 -2.85 31.84
N PRO A 106 16.89 -3.76 31.13
CA PRO A 106 17.80 -3.52 30.00
C PRO A 106 17.13 -3.46 28.62
N HIS A 107 15.80 -3.62 28.53
CA HIS A 107 15.01 -3.47 27.30
C HIS A 107 13.54 -3.15 27.65
N PRO A 108 12.85 -2.27 26.90
CA PRO A 108 11.44 -1.96 27.15
C PRO A 108 10.55 -3.19 27.09
N VAL A 109 9.84 -3.48 28.19
CA VAL A 109 8.88 -4.59 28.30
C VAL A 109 7.68 -4.15 29.13
N LEU A 110 6.49 -4.33 28.59
CA LEU A 110 5.25 -4.36 29.37
C LEU A 110 5.02 -5.78 29.85
N TRP A 111 4.62 -5.91 31.12
CA TRP A 111 4.28 -7.19 31.69
C TRP A 111 2.99 -7.10 32.48
N GLY A 112 2.28 -8.23 32.57
CA GLY A 112 1.12 -8.32 33.43
C GLY A 112 0.65 -9.75 33.62
N THR A 113 0.03 -9.99 34.76
CA THR A 113 -0.63 -11.24 35.08
C THR A 113 -2.13 -11.00 34.94
N CYS A 114 -2.76 -11.62 33.95
CA CYS A 114 -4.18 -11.43 33.62
C CYS A 114 -5.03 -12.57 34.20
N ARG A 115 -6.09 -12.23 34.94
CA ARG A 115 -7.17 -13.14 35.33
C ARG A 115 -8.26 -13.14 34.27
N SER A 116 -8.29 -14.18 33.45
CA SER A 116 -9.33 -14.36 32.44
C SER A 116 -10.61 -14.95 33.07
N SER A 117 -11.63 -15.27 32.27
CA SER A 117 -12.87 -15.88 32.76
C SER A 117 -12.60 -17.18 33.54
N GLY A 118 -13.06 -17.24 34.80
CA GLY A 118 -12.85 -18.37 35.69
C GLY A 118 -11.61 -18.20 36.59
N ALA A 119 -10.96 -19.32 36.93
CA ALA A 119 -9.76 -19.34 37.78
C ALA A 119 -8.43 -19.24 37.00
N ALA A 120 -8.48 -19.10 35.67
CA ALA A 120 -7.30 -19.13 34.82
C ALA A 120 -6.51 -17.81 34.83
N VAL A 121 -5.23 -17.92 35.14
CA VAL A 121 -4.27 -16.82 35.23
C VAL A 121 -3.21 -16.98 34.14
N TYR A 122 -2.93 -15.92 33.39
CA TYR A 122 -1.94 -15.92 32.32
C TYR A 122 -0.91 -14.81 32.51
N ASP A 123 0.37 -15.14 32.32
CA ASP A 123 1.44 -14.16 32.26
C ASP A 123 1.54 -13.65 30.82
N VAL A 124 1.64 -12.33 30.70
CA VAL A 124 1.58 -11.58 29.45
C VAL A 124 2.79 -10.66 29.41
N LEU A 125 3.45 -10.65 28.27
CA LEU A 125 4.65 -9.87 27.98
C LEU A 125 4.50 -9.25 26.60
N VAL A 126 4.79 -7.95 26.50
CA VAL A 126 4.76 -7.19 25.26
C VAL A 126 6.00 -6.33 25.16
N ASP A 127 6.67 -6.36 24.01
CA ASP A 127 7.71 -5.42 23.65
C ASP A 127 7.03 -4.23 22.94
N PRO A 128 7.00 -3.03 23.53
CA PRO A 128 6.31 -1.90 22.94
C PRO A 128 7.07 -1.30 21.74
N THR A 129 8.39 -1.53 21.62
CA THR A 129 9.25 -0.93 20.58
C THR A 129 9.12 -1.65 19.23
N GLU A 130 9.13 -2.97 19.27
CA GLU A 130 8.88 -3.86 18.14
C GLU A 130 7.83 -4.86 18.63
N PRO A 131 6.55 -4.75 18.24
CA PRO A 131 5.45 -5.49 18.89
C PRO A 131 5.63 -7.02 18.78
N ALA A 132 6.34 -7.57 19.76
CA ALA A 132 6.56 -8.97 20.02
C ALA A 132 5.75 -9.36 21.25
N PHE A 133 5.02 -10.47 21.14
CA PHE A 133 4.04 -10.87 22.15
C PHE A 133 4.39 -12.24 22.71
N ARG A 134 4.31 -12.38 24.03
CA ARG A 134 4.36 -13.69 24.70
C ARG A 134 3.27 -13.76 25.75
N CYS A 135 2.44 -14.80 25.67
CA CYS A 135 1.38 -15.04 26.64
C CYS A 135 1.27 -16.54 26.92
N THR A 136 1.03 -16.93 28.16
CA THR A 136 0.86 -18.34 28.56
C THR A 136 -0.53 -18.91 28.25
N CYS A 137 -1.41 -18.15 27.60
CA CYS A 137 -2.73 -18.63 27.20
C CYS A 137 -2.67 -19.62 26.02
N PRO A 138 -3.63 -20.56 25.88
CA PRO A 138 -3.62 -21.57 24.82
C PRO A 138 -3.97 -21.04 23.41
N ALA A 139 -4.24 -19.74 23.27
CA ALA A 139 -4.61 -19.15 21.99
C ALA A 139 -3.43 -19.15 21.02
N ARG A 140 -3.65 -19.67 19.80
CA ARG A 140 -2.64 -19.69 18.71
C ARG A 140 -2.63 -18.41 17.85
N LYS A 141 -3.52 -17.46 18.13
CA LYS A 141 -3.59 -16.15 17.44
C LYS A 141 -2.69 -15.15 18.17
N SER A 142 -1.83 -14.44 17.43
CA SER A 142 -0.91 -13.42 17.94
C SER A 142 -1.14 -12.08 17.22
N PRO A 143 -1.31 -10.96 17.95
CA PRO A 143 -1.46 -10.87 19.40
C PRO A 143 -2.74 -11.55 19.89
N CYS A 144 -2.67 -12.19 21.06
CA CYS A 144 -3.86 -12.73 21.71
C CYS A 144 -4.61 -11.60 22.44
N LYS A 145 -5.87 -11.84 22.82
CA LYS A 145 -6.69 -10.85 23.56
C LYS A 145 -6.03 -10.31 24.83
N HIS A 146 -5.18 -11.09 25.50
CA HIS A 146 -4.50 -10.65 26.73
C HIS A 146 -3.33 -9.69 26.42
N ALA A 147 -2.53 -9.99 25.39
CA ALA A 147 -1.47 -9.10 24.93
C ALA A 147 -2.04 -7.76 24.44
N LEU A 148 -3.15 -7.84 23.70
CA LEU A 148 -3.89 -6.66 23.23
C LEU A 148 -4.46 -5.85 24.41
N ALA A 149 -5.06 -6.50 25.40
CA ALA A 149 -5.57 -5.84 26.60
C ALA A 149 -4.48 -5.16 27.46
N LEU A 150 -3.26 -5.72 27.51
CA LEU A 150 -2.13 -5.08 28.20
C LEU A 150 -1.69 -3.79 27.50
N LEU A 151 -1.68 -3.79 26.16
CA LEU A 151 -1.40 -2.58 25.37
C LEU A 151 -2.50 -1.52 25.52
N LEU A 152 -3.77 -1.94 25.64
CA LEU A 152 -4.87 -1.01 25.90
C LEU A 152 -4.73 -0.33 27.27
N LEU A 153 -4.29 -1.08 28.30
CA LEU A 153 -3.98 -0.49 29.60
C LEU A 153 -2.82 0.53 29.53
N GLU A 154 -1.83 0.31 28.67
CA GLU A 154 -0.76 1.28 28.42
C GLU A 154 -1.29 2.53 27.71
N ALA A 155 -2.09 2.34 26.66
CA ALA A 155 -2.70 3.42 25.87
C ALA A 155 -3.59 4.32 26.73
N ASP A 156 -4.30 3.75 27.70
CA ASP A 156 -5.14 4.46 28.68
C ASP A 156 -4.33 5.08 29.84
N GLY A 157 -2.99 5.02 29.79
CA GLY A 157 -2.10 5.57 30.80
C GLY A 157 -2.17 4.86 32.15
N ARG A 158 -2.68 3.61 32.19
CA ARG A 158 -2.88 2.84 33.43
C ARG A 158 -1.62 2.13 33.90
N ILE A 159 -0.58 2.00 33.07
CA ILE A 159 0.70 1.40 33.43
C ILE A 159 1.68 2.50 33.88
N ALA A 160 1.80 2.69 35.20
CA ALA A 160 2.74 3.64 35.78
C ALA A 160 4.21 3.15 35.74
N GLY A 161 5.17 4.05 36.03
CA GLY A 161 6.63 3.83 36.02
C GLY A 161 7.12 2.67 36.92
N PRO A 162 8.42 2.33 36.86
CA PRO A 162 8.92 1.00 37.15
C PRO A 162 8.55 0.54 38.57
N PRO A 163 7.91 -0.62 38.74
CA PRO A 163 7.81 -1.23 40.06
C PRO A 163 9.20 -1.72 40.49
N GLU A 164 9.56 -1.51 41.76
CA GLU A 164 10.83 -2.01 42.33
C GLU A 164 10.94 -3.55 42.31
N ASP A 165 9.82 -4.26 42.09
CA ASP A 165 9.72 -5.73 42.13
C ASP A 165 9.08 -6.35 40.86
N ALA A 166 9.67 -6.15 39.69
CA ALA A 166 9.21 -6.85 38.47
C ALA A 166 9.42 -8.38 38.60
N PRO A 167 8.44 -9.22 38.21
CA PRO A 167 8.52 -10.67 38.40
C PRO A 167 9.61 -11.31 37.52
N ALA A 168 10.11 -12.47 37.95
CA ALA A 168 11.22 -13.17 37.30
C ALA A 168 10.98 -13.49 35.81
N PHE A 169 9.73 -13.77 35.42
CA PHE A 169 9.38 -14.02 34.00
C PHE A 169 9.52 -12.77 33.13
N ALA A 170 9.26 -11.58 33.69
CA ALA A 170 9.38 -10.31 32.98
C ALA A 170 10.83 -9.85 32.90
N THR A 171 11.58 -9.94 34.01
CA THR A 171 13.00 -9.59 34.04
C THR A 171 13.86 -10.51 33.17
N SER A 172 13.56 -11.81 33.14
CA SER A 172 14.25 -12.76 32.24
C SER A 172 13.98 -12.47 30.76
N TRP A 173 12.76 -12.08 30.39
CA TRP A 173 12.42 -11.75 29.02
C TRP A 173 13.02 -10.40 28.58
N ALA A 174 13.00 -9.38 29.44
CA ALA A 174 13.67 -8.11 29.20
C ALA A 174 15.19 -8.29 28.99
N LYS A 175 15.85 -9.11 29.83
CA LYS A 175 17.27 -9.47 29.64
C LYS A 175 17.54 -10.19 28.32
N ALA A 176 16.68 -11.13 27.92
CA ALA A 176 16.83 -11.85 26.67
C ALA A 176 16.67 -10.93 25.45
N ARG A 177 15.69 -10.01 25.48
CA ARG A 177 15.49 -9.00 24.42
C ARG A 177 16.63 -7.99 24.37
N GLY A 178 17.07 -7.47 25.52
CA GLY A 178 18.23 -6.57 25.59
C GLY A 178 19.51 -7.21 25.08
N ALA A 179 19.75 -8.48 25.41
CA ALA A 179 20.88 -9.23 24.85
C ALA A 179 20.76 -9.46 23.34
N ALA A 180 19.55 -9.69 22.81
CA ALA A 180 19.32 -9.82 21.37
C ALA A 180 19.51 -8.48 20.64
N ALA A 181 19.00 -7.38 21.19
CA ALA A 181 19.17 -6.02 20.65
C ALA A 181 20.65 -5.61 20.67
N ALA A 182 21.38 -5.88 21.76
CA ALA A 182 22.81 -5.64 21.85
C ALA A 182 23.62 -6.50 20.87
N ARG A 183 23.23 -7.76 20.63
CA ARG A 183 23.85 -8.62 19.61
C ARG A 183 23.59 -8.13 18.19
N ALA A 184 22.36 -7.69 17.91
CA ALA A 184 22.02 -7.09 16.62
C ALA A 184 22.79 -5.79 16.37
N ALA A 185 22.97 -4.95 17.41
CA ALA A 185 23.74 -3.71 17.32
C ALA A 185 25.27 -3.92 17.24
N SER A 186 25.80 -4.99 17.82
CA SER A 186 27.23 -5.32 17.81
C SER A 186 27.67 -6.23 16.67
N GLY A 187 26.74 -6.75 15.86
CA GLY A 187 27.04 -7.74 14.82
C GLY A 187 27.62 -9.05 15.37
N ALA A 188 27.45 -9.32 16.68
CA ALA A 188 27.98 -10.51 17.31
C ALA A 188 27.24 -11.75 16.76
N VAL A 189 27.96 -12.51 15.93
CA VAL A 189 27.49 -13.70 15.24
C VAL A 189 26.97 -14.72 16.26
N ASP A 190 25.84 -15.35 15.96
CA ASP A 190 25.41 -16.58 16.61
C ASP A 190 26.58 -17.58 16.69
N ASP A 191 26.54 -18.48 17.67
CA ASP A 191 27.38 -19.69 17.73
C ASP A 191 27.71 -20.19 16.29
N PRO A 192 28.99 -20.16 15.86
CA PRO A 192 29.38 -20.38 14.47
C PRO A 192 28.79 -21.67 13.88
N GLU A 193 28.59 -22.68 14.73
CA GLU A 193 27.97 -23.95 14.35
C GLU A 193 26.47 -23.79 14.03
N ARG A 194 25.72 -23.00 14.80
CA ARG A 194 24.31 -22.69 14.52
C ARG A 194 24.15 -21.79 13.31
N ALA A 195 25.02 -20.79 13.15
CA ALA A 195 25.03 -19.91 11.98
C ALA A 195 25.29 -20.72 10.70
N ALA A 196 26.30 -21.61 10.71
CA ALA A 196 26.61 -22.50 9.59
C ALA A 196 25.47 -23.47 9.29
N LYS A 197 24.85 -24.07 10.32
CA LYS A 197 23.70 -24.98 10.14
C LYS A 197 22.48 -24.25 9.58
N SER A 198 22.21 -23.03 10.04
CA SER A 198 21.12 -22.18 9.52
C SER A 198 21.36 -21.79 8.07
N ALA A 199 22.57 -21.37 7.71
CA ALA A 199 22.96 -21.03 6.35
C ALA A 199 22.83 -22.23 5.40
N LYS A 200 23.30 -23.41 5.81
CA LYS A 200 23.14 -24.65 5.03
C LYS A 200 21.66 -25.01 4.84
N ALA A 201 20.84 -24.90 5.89
CA ALA A 201 19.40 -25.14 5.79
C ALA A 201 18.70 -24.12 4.88
N ALA A 202 19.13 -22.85 4.89
CA ALA A 202 18.63 -21.83 3.98
C ALA A 202 18.99 -22.14 2.52
N ALA A 203 20.25 -22.50 2.25
CA ALA A 203 20.68 -22.90 0.91
C ALA A 203 19.90 -24.13 0.39
N GLN A 204 19.70 -25.15 1.24
CA GLN A 204 18.87 -26.30 0.89
C GLN A 204 17.42 -25.93 0.59
N ARG A 205 16.82 -24.97 1.31
CA ARG A 205 15.47 -24.48 1.03
C ARG A 205 15.39 -23.75 -0.32
N VAL A 206 16.41 -22.97 -0.68
CA VAL A 206 16.49 -22.31 -1.99
C VAL A 206 16.57 -23.34 -3.11
N GLU A 207 17.43 -24.35 -2.97
CA GLU A 207 17.57 -25.42 -3.97
C GLU A 207 16.28 -26.23 -4.14
N LEU A 208 15.67 -26.67 -3.03
CA LEU A 208 14.39 -27.39 -3.07
C LEU A 208 13.27 -26.55 -3.68
N ARG A 209 13.29 -25.23 -3.46
CA ARG A 209 12.34 -24.32 -4.10
C ARG A 209 12.56 -24.26 -5.60
N LEU A 210 13.80 -24.17 -6.07
CA LEU A 210 14.11 -24.18 -7.50
C LEU A 210 13.56 -25.46 -8.16
N VAL A 211 13.82 -26.63 -7.58
CA VAL A 211 13.29 -27.91 -8.10
C VAL A 211 11.77 -27.90 -8.20
N LYS A 212 11.06 -27.43 -7.15
CA LYS A 212 9.59 -27.36 -7.14
C LYS A 212 9.04 -26.38 -8.16
N VAL A 213 9.64 -25.20 -8.26
CA VAL A 213 9.23 -24.17 -9.22
C VAL A 213 9.48 -24.66 -10.64
N THR A 214 10.64 -25.24 -10.94
CA THR A 214 10.95 -25.82 -12.27
C THR A 214 9.88 -26.84 -12.68
N ALA A 215 9.57 -27.79 -11.80
CA ALA A 215 8.56 -28.80 -12.09
C ALA A 215 7.15 -28.20 -12.30
N GLY A 216 6.76 -27.24 -11.45
CA GLY A 216 5.48 -26.55 -11.59
C GLY A 216 5.37 -25.73 -12.87
N LEU A 217 6.43 -25.02 -13.26
CA LEU A 217 6.45 -24.23 -14.50
C LEU A 217 6.37 -25.12 -15.74
N ALA A 218 7.01 -26.29 -15.73
CA ALA A 218 6.89 -27.26 -16.81
C ALA A 218 5.45 -27.79 -16.95
N GLU A 219 4.77 -28.06 -15.83
CA GLU A 219 3.36 -28.46 -15.84
C GLU A 219 2.45 -27.32 -16.34
N LEU A 220 2.70 -26.09 -15.88
CA LEU A 220 1.97 -24.90 -16.34
C LEU A 220 2.12 -24.70 -17.84
N ASP A 221 3.32 -24.91 -18.39
CA ASP A 221 3.58 -24.73 -19.83
C ASP A 221 2.74 -25.68 -20.68
N LEU A 222 2.75 -26.97 -20.34
CA LEU A 222 1.93 -27.99 -21.00
C LEU A 222 0.44 -27.63 -20.90
N TRP A 223 0.00 -27.21 -19.71
CA TRP A 223 -1.38 -26.81 -19.50
C TRP A 223 -1.77 -25.59 -20.35
N LEU A 224 -0.93 -24.54 -20.41
CA LEU A 224 -1.17 -23.35 -21.23
C LEU A 224 -1.28 -23.73 -22.72
N GLN A 225 -0.38 -24.58 -23.22
CA GLN A 225 -0.40 -25.06 -24.60
C GLN A 225 -1.67 -25.86 -24.90
N ASP A 226 -2.12 -26.70 -23.97
CA ASP A 226 -3.35 -27.47 -24.11
C ASP A 226 -4.59 -26.57 -24.13
N GLN A 227 -4.64 -25.51 -23.30
CA GLN A 227 -5.74 -24.54 -23.35
C GLN A 227 -5.80 -23.82 -24.70
N VAL A 228 -4.65 -23.36 -25.21
CA VAL A 228 -4.60 -22.67 -26.52
C VAL A 228 -4.97 -23.62 -27.65
N ARG A 229 -4.51 -24.88 -27.61
CA ARG A 229 -4.81 -25.90 -28.63
C ARG A 229 -6.30 -26.29 -28.64
N ALA A 230 -6.91 -26.44 -27.47
CA ALA A 230 -8.34 -26.73 -27.35
C ALA A 230 -9.22 -25.54 -27.81
N GLY A 231 -8.68 -24.33 -27.71
CA GLY A 231 -9.39 -23.09 -28.03
C GLY A 231 -10.31 -22.63 -26.90
N PHE A 232 -10.68 -21.35 -26.94
CA PHE A 232 -11.42 -20.69 -25.85
C PHE A 232 -12.94 -20.85 -25.94
N ALA A 233 -13.50 -21.35 -27.04
CA ALA A 233 -14.94 -21.33 -27.29
C ALA A 233 -15.79 -22.04 -26.20
N GLY A 234 -15.24 -23.03 -25.51
CA GLY A 234 -15.90 -23.78 -24.42
C GLY A 234 -15.47 -23.39 -22.99
N MET A 235 -14.70 -22.31 -22.82
CA MET A 235 -14.07 -21.97 -21.53
C MET A 235 -14.95 -21.15 -20.56
N THR A 236 -16.27 -21.05 -20.79
CA THR A 236 -17.19 -20.38 -19.85
C THR A 236 -17.22 -21.08 -18.47
N ASP A 237 -16.95 -22.39 -18.42
CA ASP A 237 -16.81 -23.18 -17.18
C ASP A 237 -15.34 -23.41 -16.75
N ALA A 238 -14.38 -22.68 -17.33
CA ALA A 238 -12.95 -22.88 -17.08
C ALA A 238 -12.50 -22.41 -15.68
N TYR A 239 -13.36 -21.76 -14.91
CA TYR A 239 -13.04 -21.25 -13.57
C TYR A 239 -12.41 -22.34 -12.70
N GLN A 240 -13.05 -23.51 -12.57
CA GLN A 240 -12.54 -24.59 -11.71
C GLN A 240 -11.20 -25.14 -12.20
N HIS A 241 -11.02 -25.30 -13.52
CA HIS A 241 -9.77 -25.77 -14.11
C HIS A 241 -8.61 -24.81 -13.84
N ILE A 242 -8.84 -23.51 -13.99
CA ILE A 242 -7.84 -22.47 -13.70
C ILE A 242 -7.52 -22.43 -12.20
N GLN A 243 -8.52 -22.59 -11.33
CA GLN A 243 -8.32 -22.62 -9.87
C GLN A 243 -7.53 -23.85 -9.41
N LEU A 244 -7.76 -25.01 -10.02
CA LEU A 244 -6.96 -26.21 -9.75
C LEU A 244 -5.49 -26.01 -10.14
N MET A 245 -5.23 -25.43 -11.32
CA MET A 245 -3.85 -25.10 -11.71
C MET A 245 -3.24 -24.05 -10.77
N ALA A 246 -4.00 -23.04 -10.35
CA ALA A 246 -3.54 -22.06 -9.37
C ALA A 246 -3.17 -22.71 -8.02
N ALA A 247 -3.91 -23.72 -7.55
CA ALA A 247 -3.56 -24.48 -6.35
C ALA A 247 -2.23 -25.25 -6.54
N ARG A 248 -2.03 -25.89 -7.69
CA ARG A 248 -0.75 -26.56 -8.02
C ARG A 248 0.43 -25.58 -8.02
N MET A 249 0.23 -24.35 -8.48
CA MET A 249 1.29 -23.31 -8.42
C MET A 249 1.65 -22.90 -6.98
N VAL A 250 0.71 -22.97 -6.04
CA VAL A 250 1.02 -22.78 -4.61
C VAL A 250 1.91 -23.92 -4.10
N ASP A 251 1.58 -25.17 -4.44
CA ASP A 251 2.37 -26.35 -4.06
C ASP A 251 3.77 -26.34 -4.68
N ALA A 252 3.87 -25.83 -5.92
CA ALA A 252 5.12 -25.60 -6.65
C ALA A 252 5.94 -24.41 -6.13
N GLN A 253 5.45 -23.66 -5.14
CA GLN A 253 6.09 -22.45 -4.61
C GLN A 253 6.23 -21.30 -5.62
N ALA A 254 5.25 -21.17 -6.52
CA ALA A 254 5.08 -20.07 -7.47
C ALA A 254 3.81 -19.24 -7.15
N PRO A 255 3.73 -18.59 -5.98
CA PRO A 255 2.51 -17.92 -5.53
C PRO A 255 2.11 -16.73 -6.42
N GLY A 256 3.05 -16.09 -7.10
CA GLY A 256 2.75 -14.97 -8.01
C GLY A 256 1.95 -15.44 -9.24
N ILE A 257 2.29 -16.61 -9.78
CA ILE A 257 1.54 -17.26 -10.87
C ILE A 257 0.18 -17.74 -10.35
N ALA A 258 0.13 -18.34 -9.17
CA ALA A 258 -1.14 -18.75 -8.56
C ALA A 258 -2.11 -17.56 -8.45
N SER A 259 -1.63 -16.41 -7.96
CA SER A 259 -2.42 -15.18 -7.89
C SER A 259 -2.83 -14.66 -9.28
N ALA A 260 -1.97 -14.76 -10.29
CA ALA A 260 -2.30 -14.39 -11.66
C ALA A 260 -3.44 -15.27 -12.21
N LEU A 261 -3.30 -16.60 -12.14
CA LEU A 261 -4.33 -17.55 -12.59
C LEU A 261 -5.68 -17.32 -11.89
N ARG A 262 -5.68 -17.06 -10.58
CA ARG A 262 -6.91 -16.72 -9.84
C ARG A 262 -7.61 -15.49 -10.41
N ARG A 263 -6.87 -14.43 -10.77
CA ARG A 263 -7.46 -13.25 -11.43
C ARG A 263 -8.01 -13.59 -12.80
N LEU A 264 -7.29 -14.39 -13.59
CA LEU A 264 -7.72 -14.80 -14.94
C LEU A 264 -8.94 -15.71 -14.93
N SER A 265 -9.18 -16.46 -13.86
CA SER A 265 -10.33 -17.36 -13.75
C SER A 265 -11.69 -16.65 -13.86
N LEU A 266 -11.74 -15.35 -13.57
CA LEU A 266 -12.94 -14.52 -13.65
C LEU A 266 -13.11 -13.83 -15.02
N LEU A 267 -12.07 -13.86 -15.85
CA LEU A 267 -12.03 -13.10 -17.11
C LEU A 267 -13.08 -13.56 -18.14
N PRO A 268 -13.38 -14.87 -18.32
CA PRO A 268 -14.44 -15.33 -19.21
C PRO A 268 -15.85 -14.81 -18.86
N GLN A 269 -16.05 -14.34 -17.62
CA GLN A 269 -17.31 -13.77 -17.14
C GLN A 269 -17.33 -12.23 -17.21
N SER A 270 -16.26 -11.59 -17.72
CA SER A 270 -16.06 -10.13 -17.66
C SER A 270 -16.61 -9.34 -18.87
N GLY A 271 -17.31 -9.99 -19.80
CA GLY A 271 -17.92 -9.34 -20.97
C GLY A 271 -17.11 -9.49 -22.27
N GLY A 272 -17.21 -8.51 -23.18
CA GLY A 272 -16.66 -8.57 -24.54
C GLY A 272 -15.14 -8.79 -24.62
N ASN A 273 -14.69 -9.37 -25.74
CA ASN A 273 -13.28 -9.61 -26.09
C ASN A 273 -12.47 -10.38 -25.04
N TRP A 274 -13.15 -11.10 -24.15
CA TRP A 274 -12.49 -11.91 -23.12
C TRP A 274 -11.52 -12.97 -23.69
N PRO A 275 -11.75 -13.62 -24.86
CA PRO A 275 -10.80 -14.61 -25.37
C PRO A 275 -9.45 -13.99 -25.72
N GLU A 276 -9.45 -12.80 -26.34
CA GLU A 276 -8.25 -12.07 -26.73
C GLU A 276 -7.46 -11.64 -25.50
N ARG A 277 -8.15 -11.10 -24.49
CA ARG A 277 -7.56 -10.70 -23.21
C ARG A 277 -6.98 -11.89 -22.46
N LEU A 278 -7.68 -13.03 -22.45
CA LEU A 278 -7.19 -14.25 -21.80
C LEU A 278 -5.94 -14.80 -22.51
N LEU A 279 -5.94 -14.82 -23.84
CA LEU A 279 -4.79 -15.25 -24.64
C LEU A 279 -3.57 -14.37 -24.39
N ALA A 280 -3.73 -13.04 -24.33
CA ALA A 280 -2.64 -12.12 -24.01
C ALA A 280 -2.03 -12.41 -22.63
N GLU A 281 -2.88 -12.69 -21.63
CA GLU A 281 -2.44 -13.04 -20.28
C GLU A 281 -1.78 -14.43 -20.20
N TYR A 282 -2.27 -15.41 -20.95
CA TYR A 282 -1.60 -16.71 -21.10
C TYR A 282 -0.24 -16.58 -21.78
N GLY A 283 -0.13 -15.71 -22.78
CA GLY A 283 1.15 -15.37 -23.41
C GLY A 283 2.14 -14.78 -22.40
N ARG A 284 1.68 -13.86 -21.53
CA ARG A 284 2.51 -13.32 -20.44
C ARG A 284 2.96 -14.40 -19.45
N LEU A 285 2.08 -15.34 -19.08
CA LEU A 285 2.46 -16.49 -18.24
C LEU A 285 3.46 -17.41 -18.93
N HIS A 286 3.26 -17.70 -20.21
CA HIS A 286 4.19 -18.50 -21.01
C HIS A 286 5.57 -17.83 -21.10
N LEU A 287 5.63 -16.49 -21.26
CA LEU A 287 6.91 -15.77 -21.20
C LEU A 287 7.60 -15.95 -19.84
N LEU A 288 6.88 -15.98 -18.71
CA LEU A 288 7.49 -16.25 -17.40
C LEU A 288 8.10 -17.65 -17.36
N VAL A 289 7.39 -18.65 -17.88
CA VAL A 289 7.92 -20.02 -18.03
C VAL A 289 9.20 -19.99 -18.87
N CYS A 290 9.17 -19.39 -20.06
CA CYS A 290 10.32 -19.35 -20.96
C CYS A 290 11.51 -18.61 -20.35
N SER A 291 11.27 -17.56 -19.56
CA SER A 291 12.34 -16.82 -18.88
C SER A 291 13.04 -17.65 -17.81
N PHE A 292 12.33 -18.64 -17.24
CA PHE A 292 12.84 -19.48 -16.17
C PHE A 292 13.68 -20.62 -16.75
N GLY A 293 15.01 -20.51 -16.66
CA GLY A 293 15.96 -21.46 -17.26
C GLY A 293 16.78 -20.89 -18.41
N ARG A 294 16.59 -19.60 -18.73
CA ARG A 294 17.44 -18.86 -19.65
C ARG A 294 18.59 -18.20 -18.88
N ASP A 295 19.82 -18.58 -19.21
CA ASP A 295 21.04 -18.01 -18.61
C ASP A 295 21.57 -16.78 -19.38
N ASP A 296 21.02 -16.48 -20.55
CA ASP A 296 21.42 -15.40 -21.45
C ASP A 296 20.64 -14.08 -21.23
N LEU A 297 19.74 -14.03 -20.23
CA LEU A 297 18.93 -12.85 -19.95
C LEU A 297 19.66 -11.83 -19.07
N PRO A 298 19.41 -10.51 -19.26
CA PRO A 298 19.89 -9.49 -18.34
C PRO A 298 19.46 -9.77 -16.90
N ALA A 299 20.34 -9.51 -15.92
CA ALA A 299 20.09 -9.78 -14.51
C ALA A 299 18.80 -9.12 -13.99
N ASP A 300 18.51 -7.90 -14.44
CA ASP A 300 17.28 -7.19 -14.07
C ASP A 300 16.02 -7.88 -14.59
N LEU A 301 16.05 -8.36 -15.84
CA LEU A 301 14.92 -9.10 -16.40
C LEU A 301 14.69 -10.43 -15.66
N VAL A 302 15.76 -11.12 -15.28
CA VAL A 302 15.69 -12.32 -14.43
C VAL A 302 15.08 -11.99 -13.06
N ALA A 303 15.47 -10.87 -12.45
CA ALA A 303 14.90 -10.42 -11.18
C ALA A 303 13.41 -10.10 -11.31
N ALA A 304 13.01 -9.41 -12.39
CA ALA A 304 11.61 -9.11 -12.70
C ALA A 304 10.76 -10.37 -12.86
N ALA A 305 11.27 -11.38 -13.59
CA ALA A 305 10.61 -12.67 -13.76
C ALA A 305 10.48 -13.40 -12.42
N ARG A 306 11.56 -13.50 -11.63
CA ARG A 306 11.56 -14.13 -10.30
C ARG A 306 10.58 -13.46 -9.34
N SER A 307 10.51 -12.13 -9.33
CA SER A 307 9.54 -11.38 -8.53
C SER A 307 8.10 -11.76 -8.92
N ARG A 308 7.79 -11.87 -10.22
CA ARG A 308 6.46 -12.25 -10.72
C ARG A 308 6.08 -13.71 -10.49
N ILE A 309 7.06 -14.61 -10.47
CA ILE A 309 6.87 -16.00 -10.04
C ILE A 309 6.57 -16.05 -8.52
N GLY A 310 7.11 -15.11 -7.77
CA GLY A 310 6.89 -14.96 -6.32
C GLY A 310 8.08 -15.41 -5.49
N PHE A 311 9.29 -15.34 -6.02
CA PHE A 311 10.51 -15.48 -5.22
C PHE A 311 10.59 -14.32 -4.23
N PRO A 312 10.75 -14.60 -2.92
CA PRO A 312 10.80 -13.56 -1.91
C PRO A 312 12.13 -12.82 -2.01
N VAL A 313 12.05 -11.50 -1.96
CA VAL A 313 13.20 -10.62 -1.67
C VAL A 313 12.90 -9.96 -0.34
N SER A 314 13.74 -10.24 0.67
CA SER A 314 13.50 -9.71 2.01
C SER A 314 13.80 -8.21 2.05
N ARG A 315 13.08 -7.47 2.88
CA ARG A 315 13.36 -6.03 3.08
C ARG A 315 14.80 -5.81 3.55
N SER A 316 15.30 -6.65 4.46
CA SER A 316 16.67 -6.54 4.98
C SER A 316 17.72 -6.69 3.89
N ASP A 317 17.52 -7.61 2.95
CA ASP A 317 18.46 -7.79 1.83
C ASP A 317 18.47 -6.55 0.92
N VAL A 318 17.29 -5.94 0.69
CA VAL A 318 17.17 -4.70 -0.08
C VAL A 318 17.84 -3.54 0.64
N LEU A 319 17.60 -3.37 1.94
CA LEU A 319 18.24 -2.31 2.74
C LEU A 319 19.77 -2.48 2.85
N ALA A 320 20.31 -3.67 2.59
CA ALA A 320 21.75 -3.89 2.51
C ALA A 320 22.37 -3.46 1.16
N THR A 321 21.56 -3.15 0.15
CA THR A 321 22.04 -2.61 -1.14
C THR A 321 22.37 -1.12 -1.03
N PRO A 322 23.18 -0.54 -1.94
CA PRO A 322 23.45 0.89 -1.93
C PRO A 322 22.17 1.75 -2.04
N PRO A 323 21.96 2.74 -1.15
CA PRO A 323 20.81 3.61 -1.22
C PRO A 323 20.94 4.67 -2.33
N VAL A 324 19.80 5.11 -2.85
CA VAL A 324 19.66 6.37 -3.59
C VAL A 324 19.11 7.41 -2.62
N THR A 325 19.93 8.39 -2.27
CA THR A 325 19.51 9.53 -1.45
C THR A 325 19.00 10.63 -2.35
N ASP A 326 17.74 11.05 -2.14
CA ASP A 326 17.13 12.15 -2.88
C ASP A 326 16.04 12.80 -2.00
N THR A 327 15.52 13.91 -2.47
CA THR A 327 14.22 14.44 -2.04
C THR A 327 13.14 13.79 -2.89
N TRP A 328 12.40 12.87 -2.30
CA TRP A 328 11.38 12.09 -2.98
C TRP A 328 10.02 12.76 -2.88
N ARG A 329 9.49 13.21 -4.01
CA ARG A 329 8.13 13.73 -4.13
C ARG A 329 7.13 12.60 -4.24
N VAL A 330 6.11 12.59 -3.39
CA VAL A 330 5.00 11.64 -3.46
C VAL A 330 4.05 12.09 -4.55
N LEU A 331 4.02 11.38 -5.68
CA LEU A 331 3.19 11.71 -6.84
C LEU A 331 1.72 11.32 -6.65
N GLY A 332 1.45 10.36 -5.77
CA GLY A 332 0.12 9.80 -5.56
C GLY A 332 0.22 8.52 -4.75
N CYS A 333 -0.92 8.06 -4.24
CA CYS A 333 -1.05 6.73 -3.68
C CYS A 333 -2.38 6.09 -4.06
N ARG A 334 -2.40 4.76 -4.06
CA ARG A 334 -3.59 3.96 -4.31
C ARG A 334 -3.64 2.81 -3.33
N GLU A 335 -4.80 2.63 -2.73
CA GLU A 335 -5.05 1.50 -1.84
C GLU A 335 -5.65 0.34 -2.63
N ILE A 336 -5.03 -0.82 -2.48
CA ILE A 336 -5.50 -2.09 -3.02
C ILE A 336 -6.07 -2.87 -1.85
N ILE A 337 -7.40 -2.92 -1.79
CA ILE A 337 -8.14 -3.68 -0.80
C ILE A 337 -7.95 -5.17 -1.09
N GLY A 338 -7.51 -5.92 -0.10
CA GLY A 338 -7.37 -7.37 -0.17
C GLY A 338 -7.99 -8.05 1.05
N ASP A 339 -8.36 -9.32 0.94
CA ASP A 339 -9.15 -10.04 1.95
C ASP A 339 -8.54 -10.02 3.37
N ARG A 340 -7.21 -9.99 3.49
CA ARG A 340 -6.50 -10.02 4.79
C ARG A 340 -5.48 -8.91 4.96
N VAL A 341 -4.91 -8.42 3.86
CA VAL A 341 -3.85 -7.43 3.83
C VAL A 341 -4.21 -6.42 2.76
N HIS A 342 -4.39 -5.17 3.16
CA HIS A 342 -4.50 -4.07 2.22
C HIS A 342 -3.09 -3.60 1.87
N THR A 343 -2.90 -3.19 0.63
CA THR A 343 -1.61 -2.67 0.17
C THR A 343 -1.81 -1.23 -0.27
N ARG A 344 -1.09 -0.30 0.33
CA ARG A 344 -0.99 1.06 -0.18
C ARG A 344 0.23 1.13 -1.07
N ARG A 345 -0.01 1.49 -2.33
CA ARG A 345 1.02 1.71 -3.33
C ARG A 345 1.22 3.20 -3.48
N SER A 346 2.43 3.69 -3.24
CA SER A 346 2.78 5.10 -3.37
C SER A 346 3.83 5.27 -4.44
N TRP A 347 3.61 6.22 -5.35
CA TRP A 347 4.56 6.55 -6.41
C TRP A 347 5.41 7.74 -6.00
N LEU A 348 6.70 7.64 -6.27
CA LEU A 348 7.69 8.63 -5.89
C LEU A 348 8.49 9.07 -7.11
N GLN A 349 8.88 10.34 -7.13
CA GLN A 349 9.85 10.89 -8.08
C GLN A 349 10.96 11.62 -7.33
N GLY A 350 12.21 11.27 -7.61
CA GLY A 350 13.38 11.99 -7.11
C GLY A 350 13.51 13.36 -7.76
N VAL A 351 13.75 14.41 -6.98
CA VAL A 351 13.92 15.78 -7.49
C VAL A 351 15.27 15.94 -8.18
N GLU A 352 16.34 15.36 -7.61
CA GLU A 352 17.70 15.47 -8.14
C GLU A 352 17.95 14.40 -9.22
N THR A 353 17.49 13.17 -8.98
CA THR A 353 17.77 12.01 -9.85
C THR A 353 16.76 11.83 -10.98
N THR A 354 15.60 12.47 -10.92
CA THR A 354 14.42 12.23 -11.78
C THR A 354 13.90 10.80 -11.77
N LEU A 355 14.45 9.93 -10.90
CA LEU A 355 14.10 8.53 -10.82
C LEU A 355 12.68 8.39 -10.30
N THR A 356 11.85 7.65 -11.03
CA THR A 356 10.52 7.26 -10.58
C THR A 356 10.58 5.87 -9.93
N THR A 357 9.90 5.70 -8.80
CA THR A 357 9.86 4.42 -8.08
C THR A 357 8.54 4.25 -7.32
N THR A 358 8.30 3.05 -6.80
CA THR A 358 7.09 2.70 -6.06
C THR A 358 7.42 2.12 -4.70
N VAL A 359 6.79 2.60 -3.64
CA VAL A 359 6.86 2.00 -2.30
C VAL A 359 5.54 1.29 -2.02
N LEU A 360 5.62 0.11 -1.40
CA LEU A 360 4.46 -0.67 -0.97
C LEU A 360 4.42 -0.73 0.55
N GLU A 361 3.35 -0.23 1.13
CA GLU A 361 3.01 -0.33 2.54
C GLU A 361 1.90 -1.38 2.70
N PHE A 362 2.05 -2.28 3.68
CA PHE A 362 1.09 -3.36 3.92
C PHE A 362 0.37 -3.14 5.26
N GLY A 363 -0.95 -3.00 5.20
CA GLY A 363 -1.83 -2.80 6.34
C GLY A 363 -2.66 -4.06 6.62
N PRO A 364 -2.33 -4.88 7.64
CA PRO A 364 -3.18 -5.99 8.08
C PRO A 364 -4.58 -5.48 8.46
N GLY A 365 -5.62 -6.15 7.99
CA GLY A 365 -7.01 -5.75 8.30
C GLY A 365 -7.41 -4.37 7.77
N GLY A 366 -6.67 -3.80 6.82
CA GLY A 366 -6.99 -2.52 6.20
C GLY A 366 -6.52 -1.28 6.96
N THR A 367 -5.78 -1.44 8.05
CA THR A 367 -5.22 -0.30 8.79
C THR A 367 -3.76 -0.10 8.44
N PHE A 368 -3.42 1.10 7.98
CA PHE A 368 -2.04 1.54 7.75
C PHE A 368 -1.55 2.26 8.99
N LEU A 369 -0.67 1.61 9.75
CA LEU A 369 -0.01 2.20 10.92
C LEU A 369 1.30 2.85 10.51
N GLU A 370 1.75 3.85 11.26
CA GLU A 370 3.09 4.40 11.07
C GLU A 370 4.14 3.29 11.16
N GLY A 371 4.90 3.17 10.08
CA GLY A 371 5.93 2.17 9.89
C GLY A 371 7.04 2.68 8.98
N PRO A 372 8.05 1.85 8.71
CA PRO A 372 9.25 2.28 8.00
C PRO A 372 8.94 2.73 6.55
N ASP A 373 7.88 2.21 5.93
CA ASP A 373 7.45 2.60 4.58
C ASP A 373 6.36 3.68 4.52
N THR A 374 5.89 4.21 5.66
CA THR A 374 4.80 5.19 5.68
C THR A 374 5.26 6.53 5.11
N LEU A 375 4.81 6.90 3.92
CA LEU A 375 5.21 8.13 3.24
C LEU A 375 4.30 9.31 3.59
N PRO A 376 4.75 10.57 3.42
CA PRO A 376 3.86 11.71 3.56
C PRO A 376 2.74 11.68 2.50
N PRO A 377 1.65 12.45 2.69
CA PRO A 377 0.57 12.56 1.72
C PRO A 377 1.04 12.98 0.31
N PRO A 378 0.28 12.63 -0.74
CA PRO A 378 0.56 13.07 -2.10
C PRO A 378 0.80 14.58 -2.23
N GLY A 379 1.78 14.94 -3.06
CA GLY A 379 2.21 16.31 -3.30
C GLY A 379 3.28 16.84 -2.34
N LEU A 380 3.46 16.21 -1.18
CA LEU A 380 4.61 16.49 -0.31
C LEU A 380 5.85 15.72 -0.77
N ALA A 381 7.01 16.14 -0.26
CA ALA A 381 8.26 15.44 -0.45
C ALA A 381 8.95 15.13 0.88
N VAL A 382 9.80 14.12 0.88
CA VAL A 382 10.63 13.74 2.03
C VAL A 382 12.06 13.46 1.54
N ARG A 383 13.06 13.95 2.26
CA ARG A 383 14.45 13.56 1.98
C ARG A 383 14.71 12.21 2.63
N ALA A 384 15.05 11.21 1.83
CA ALA A 384 15.23 9.84 2.31
C ALA A 384 16.19 9.03 1.44
N GLU A 385 16.76 8.01 2.05
CA GLU A 385 17.47 6.92 1.38
C GLU A 385 16.45 5.88 0.90
N LEU A 386 16.38 5.64 -0.41
CA LEU A 386 15.59 4.55 -0.99
C LEU A 386 16.51 3.46 -1.53
N HIS A 387 16.19 2.22 -1.19
CA HIS A 387 16.90 1.05 -1.68
C HIS A 387 16.02 0.34 -2.72
N LEU A 388 16.53 0.18 -3.94
CA LEU A 388 15.76 -0.37 -5.05
C LEU A 388 15.73 -1.90 -4.98
N PHE A 389 14.54 -2.47 -5.18
CA PHE A 389 14.42 -3.91 -5.41
C PHE A 389 15.08 -4.26 -6.75
N PRO A 390 15.72 -5.44 -6.87
CA PRO A 390 16.30 -5.88 -8.12
C PRO A 390 15.27 -5.94 -9.26
N GLY A 391 15.62 -5.41 -10.42
CA GLY A 391 14.78 -5.41 -11.62
C GLY A 391 14.75 -4.07 -12.38
N PRO A 392 14.03 -4.01 -13.51
CA PRO A 392 13.99 -2.85 -14.39
C PRO A 392 13.27 -1.65 -13.75
N THR A 393 13.74 -0.45 -14.07
CA THR A 393 13.16 0.81 -13.59
C THR A 393 12.00 1.30 -14.49
N PRO A 394 11.04 2.08 -13.95
CA PRO A 394 10.80 2.35 -12.54
C PRO A 394 10.41 1.06 -11.80
N GLY A 395 11.06 0.83 -10.66
CA GLY A 395 10.95 -0.39 -9.87
C GLY A 395 10.28 -0.15 -8.52
N ARG A 396 10.31 -1.17 -7.65
CA ARG A 396 9.91 -1.02 -6.24
C ARG A 396 11.11 -0.52 -5.42
N ALA A 397 10.85 0.25 -4.37
CA ALA A 397 11.84 0.62 -3.37
C ALA A 397 11.40 0.24 -1.94
N ALA A 398 12.38 0.08 -1.06
CA ALA A 398 12.20 0.09 0.39
C ALA A 398 12.74 1.41 0.96
N VAL A 399 12.02 1.98 1.92
CA VAL A 399 12.45 3.20 2.61
C VAL A 399 13.51 2.86 3.66
N GLY A 400 14.70 3.46 3.53
CA GLY A 400 15.77 3.43 4.52
C GLY A 400 15.67 4.60 5.49
N THR A 401 16.77 5.32 5.70
CA THR A 401 16.82 6.48 6.59
C THR A 401 16.03 7.66 6.02
N ARG A 402 15.33 8.39 6.89
CA ARG A 402 14.67 9.67 6.55
C ARG A 402 15.43 10.82 7.18
N HIS A 403 15.51 11.93 6.46
CA HIS A 403 16.22 13.12 6.86
C HIS A 403 15.25 14.30 6.96
N GLY A 404 14.89 14.66 8.18
CA GLY A 404 14.00 15.78 8.47
C GLY A 404 12.52 15.50 8.19
N ASP A 405 11.73 16.55 8.36
CA ASP A 405 10.27 16.49 8.20
C ASP A 405 9.85 16.60 6.73
N PRO A 406 8.66 16.09 6.37
CA PRO A 406 8.07 16.31 5.06
C PRO A 406 7.96 17.80 4.72
N LEU A 407 8.21 18.14 3.46
CA LEU A 407 8.18 19.50 2.95
C LEU A 407 7.25 19.63 1.74
N LEU A 408 6.70 20.83 1.55
CA LEU A 408 5.99 21.18 0.32
C LEU A 408 7.02 21.64 -0.73
N PRO A 409 7.12 20.97 -1.89
CA PRO A 409 8.05 21.38 -2.93
C PRO A 409 7.75 22.78 -3.48
N ALA A 410 8.80 23.50 -3.90
CA ALA A 410 8.67 24.85 -4.44
C ALA A 410 7.96 24.90 -5.80
N GLU A 411 8.18 23.87 -6.63
CA GLU A 411 7.67 23.78 -8.00
C GLU A 411 6.90 22.46 -8.21
N PRO A 412 5.89 22.44 -9.11
CA PRO A 412 5.21 21.22 -9.50
C PRO A 412 6.17 20.22 -10.19
N PRO A 413 5.78 18.95 -10.34
CA PRO A 413 6.60 17.96 -11.05
C PRO A 413 6.74 18.31 -12.53
N ALA A 414 7.93 18.02 -13.05
CA ALA A 414 8.16 18.07 -14.50
C ALA A 414 7.19 17.10 -15.17
N ALA A 415 6.45 17.63 -16.13
CA ALA A 415 5.40 16.91 -16.83
C ALA A 415 5.83 16.64 -18.28
N VAL A 416 5.35 15.54 -18.85
CA VAL A 416 5.62 15.13 -20.23
C VAL A 416 4.35 15.06 -21.06
N GLY A 417 4.48 15.11 -22.38
CA GLY A 417 3.38 14.82 -23.31
C GLY A 417 3.14 13.31 -23.48
N LEU A 418 2.04 12.96 -24.16
CA LEU A 418 1.66 11.57 -24.41
C LEU A 418 2.60 10.87 -25.41
N GLU A 419 3.26 11.60 -26.29
CA GLU A 419 4.28 11.03 -27.20
C GLU A 419 5.49 10.51 -26.41
N GLU A 420 6.01 11.32 -25.50
CA GLU A 420 7.12 10.94 -24.61
C GLU A 420 6.72 9.78 -23.68
N LEU A 421 5.50 9.81 -23.13
CA LEU A 421 4.96 8.67 -22.39
C LEU A 421 4.97 7.37 -23.23
N ARG A 422 4.55 7.43 -24.51
CA ARG A 422 4.56 6.24 -25.38
C ARG A 422 5.97 5.73 -25.61
N ALA A 423 6.96 6.62 -25.76
CA ALA A 423 8.37 6.24 -25.89
C ALA A 423 8.89 5.57 -24.61
N GLN A 424 8.61 6.17 -23.45
CA GLN A 424 8.97 5.61 -22.13
C GLN A 424 8.32 4.25 -21.90
N TRP A 425 7.03 4.10 -22.23
CA TRP A 425 6.32 2.83 -22.15
C TRP A 425 6.94 1.76 -23.04
N ALA A 426 7.25 2.09 -24.30
CA ALA A 426 7.86 1.14 -25.22
C ALA A 426 9.23 0.65 -24.71
N ALA A 427 10.06 1.56 -24.21
CA ALA A 427 11.34 1.21 -23.57
C ALA A 427 11.13 0.36 -22.31
N GLY A 428 10.13 0.71 -21.49
CA GLY A 428 9.75 -0.02 -20.29
C GLY A 428 9.30 -1.45 -20.55
N VAL A 429 8.50 -1.67 -21.60
CA VAL A 429 8.05 -3.01 -22.02
C VAL A 429 9.18 -3.81 -22.64
N ALA A 430 10.10 -3.17 -23.37
CA ALA A 430 11.29 -3.83 -23.89
C ALA A 430 12.21 -4.33 -22.76
N ALA A 431 12.31 -3.58 -21.66
CA ALA A 431 13.08 -3.97 -20.47
C ALA A 431 12.32 -4.96 -19.56
N ASP A 432 10.98 -4.88 -19.51
CA ASP A 432 10.11 -5.74 -18.71
C ASP A 432 8.79 -6.06 -19.46
N PRO A 433 8.72 -7.20 -20.17
CA PRO A 433 7.54 -7.56 -20.98
C PRO A 433 6.24 -7.75 -20.18
N TRP A 434 6.34 -7.91 -18.87
CA TRP A 434 5.20 -8.11 -17.98
C TRP A 434 4.80 -6.84 -17.26
N ARG A 435 5.34 -5.69 -17.65
CA ARG A 435 4.92 -4.41 -17.12
C ARG A 435 3.47 -4.13 -17.54
N SER A 436 2.65 -3.75 -16.57
CA SER A 436 1.22 -3.45 -16.78
C SER A 436 0.89 -1.98 -16.57
N GLU A 437 1.74 -1.28 -15.82
CA GLU A 437 1.48 0.05 -15.30
C GLU A 437 2.76 0.91 -15.40
N TRP A 438 2.60 2.19 -15.67
CA TRP A 438 3.68 3.17 -15.77
C TRP A 438 3.33 4.46 -15.02
N PRO A 439 4.08 4.80 -13.96
CA PRO A 439 3.91 6.09 -13.29
C PRO A 439 4.51 7.21 -14.14
N VAL A 440 3.73 8.26 -14.40
CA VAL A 440 4.17 9.42 -15.16
C VAL A 440 3.40 10.67 -14.72
N VAL A 441 4.00 11.84 -14.90
CA VAL A 441 3.31 13.13 -14.77
C VAL A 441 3.07 13.67 -16.17
N LEU A 442 1.80 13.84 -16.53
CA LEU A 442 1.38 14.36 -17.83
C LEU A 442 1.05 15.84 -17.73
N ASP A 443 1.40 16.61 -18.76
CA ASP A 443 0.86 17.96 -18.95
C ASP A 443 -0.43 17.84 -19.74
N ALA A 444 -1.56 17.76 -19.04
CA ALA A 444 -2.82 17.33 -19.64
C ALA A 444 -4.05 18.01 -19.05
N LEU A 445 -5.13 18.01 -19.84
CA LEU A 445 -6.47 18.43 -19.40
C LEU A 445 -7.52 17.35 -19.70
N PRO A 446 -8.57 17.23 -18.88
CA PRO A 446 -9.70 16.35 -19.15
C PRO A 446 -10.53 16.90 -20.32
N VAL A 447 -10.83 16.04 -21.29
CA VAL A 447 -11.72 16.34 -22.41
C VAL A 447 -12.81 15.27 -22.53
N GLU A 448 -14.03 15.70 -22.82
CA GLU A 448 -15.17 14.82 -23.06
C GLU A 448 -15.35 14.61 -24.57
N ARG A 449 -15.48 13.36 -24.98
CA ARG A 449 -15.76 12.96 -26.37
C ARG A 449 -16.74 11.78 -26.38
N GLY A 450 -17.95 12.01 -26.88
CA GLY A 450 -18.93 10.95 -27.13
C GLY A 450 -19.40 10.24 -25.85
N GLY A 451 -19.52 10.97 -24.73
CA GLY A 451 -19.89 10.45 -23.42
C GLY A 451 -18.73 9.87 -22.62
N HIS A 452 -17.50 9.92 -23.13
CA HIS A 452 -16.32 9.35 -22.50
C HIS A 452 -15.27 10.42 -22.20
N TRP A 453 -14.54 10.23 -21.10
CA TRP A 453 -13.50 11.16 -20.66
C TRP A 453 -12.11 10.69 -21.08
N PHE A 454 -11.29 11.65 -21.51
CA PHE A 454 -9.91 11.44 -21.90
C PHE A 454 -9.02 12.48 -21.23
N LEU A 455 -7.74 12.16 -21.02
CA LEU A 455 -6.70 13.16 -20.79
C LEU A 455 -6.06 13.49 -22.12
N ALA A 456 -6.11 14.76 -22.51
CA ALA A 456 -5.45 15.26 -23.71
C ALA A 456 -4.24 16.12 -23.34
N ASP A 457 -3.18 16.06 -24.15
CA ASP A 457 -2.02 16.94 -24.01
C ASP A 457 -2.09 18.14 -24.98
N GLY A 458 -1.11 19.03 -24.91
CA GLY A 458 -1.01 20.21 -25.78
C GLY A 458 -0.85 19.91 -27.28
N SER A 459 -0.51 18.67 -27.66
CA SER A 459 -0.42 18.23 -29.06
C SER A 459 -1.79 17.80 -29.64
N GLY A 460 -2.79 17.62 -28.77
CA GLY A 460 -4.10 17.07 -29.14
C GLY A 460 -4.18 15.54 -29.09
N ALA A 461 -3.08 14.87 -28.75
CA ALA A 461 -3.10 13.45 -28.41
C ALA A 461 -3.95 13.24 -27.15
N ALA A 462 -4.58 12.08 -27.02
CA ALA A 462 -5.45 11.77 -25.89
C ALA A 462 -5.39 10.30 -25.48
N THR A 463 -5.55 10.04 -24.18
CA THR A 463 -5.66 8.69 -23.60
C THR A 463 -6.92 8.58 -22.73
N PRO A 464 -7.61 7.43 -22.65
CA PRO A 464 -8.80 7.28 -21.80
C PRO A 464 -8.50 7.66 -20.35
N LEU A 465 -9.35 8.49 -19.75
CA LEU A 465 -9.24 8.89 -18.34
C LEU A 465 -10.02 7.91 -17.47
N ARG A 466 -9.33 7.32 -16.50
CA ARG A 466 -9.92 6.48 -15.46
C ARG A 466 -9.94 7.27 -14.15
N ALA A 467 -11.09 7.85 -13.85
CA ALA A 467 -11.34 8.53 -12.59
C ALA A 467 -12.74 8.18 -12.10
N ASP A 468 -12.93 8.14 -10.79
CA ASP A 468 -14.27 8.14 -10.22
C ASP A 468 -14.92 9.52 -10.42
N ARG A 469 -16.20 9.64 -10.06
CA ARG A 469 -16.92 10.91 -10.23
C ARG A 469 -16.28 12.04 -9.44
N THR A 470 -15.77 11.77 -8.24
CA THR A 470 -15.17 12.78 -7.36
C THR A 470 -13.85 13.28 -7.94
N GLY A 471 -12.96 12.37 -8.33
CA GLY A 471 -11.69 12.68 -8.95
C GLY A 471 -11.84 13.45 -10.26
N LEU A 472 -12.82 13.08 -11.09
CA LEU A 472 -13.13 13.84 -12.31
C LEU A 472 -13.54 15.29 -12.02
N LEU A 473 -14.45 15.50 -11.06
CA LEU A 473 -14.91 16.84 -10.69
C LEU A 473 -13.77 17.70 -10.10
N ARG A 474 -12.91 17.11 -9.27
CA ARG A 474 -11.70 17.77 -8.76
C ARG A 474 -10.75 18.15 -9.89
N LEU A 475 -10.50 17.23 -10.83
CA LEU A 475 -9.61 17.49 -11.96
C LEU A 475 -10.15 18.60 -12.86
N LEU A 476 -11.45 18.63 -13.14
CA LEU A 476 -12.09 19.71 -13.89
C LEU A 476 -11.92 21.07 -13.19
N ALA A 477 -12.10 21.10 -11.86
CA ALA A 477 -11.93 22.33 -11.09
C ALA A 477 -10.47 22.81 -11.04
N VAL A 478 -9.51 21.90 -11.00
CA VAL A 478 -8.08 22.21 -10.97
C VAL A 478 -7.56 22.72 -12.31
N THR A 479 -8.06 22.13 -13.40
CA THR A 479 -7.57 22.44 -14.75
C THR A 479 -8.11 23.77 -15.27
N ASP A 480 -9.34 24.15 -14.93
CA ASP A 480 -10.01 25.37 -15.43
C ASP A 480 -9.87 25.54 -16.96
N GLY A 481 -9.96 24.42 -17.69
CA GLY A 481 -9.81 24.38 -19.14
C GLY A 481 -8.38 24.53 -19.68
N ARG A 482 -7.36 24.47 -18.82
CA ARG A 482 -5.94 24.53 -19.19
C ARG A 482 -5.21 23.23 -18.84
N PRO A 483 -4.19 22.83 -19.61
CA PRO A 483 -3.28 21.75 -19.21
C PRO A 483 -2.63 22.07 -17.86
N VAL A 484 -2.57 21.05 -17.00
CA VAL A 484 -1.85 21.10 -15.73
C VAL A 484 -1.03 19.82 -15.58
N PRO A 485 0.01 19.81 -14.72
CA PRO A 485 0.66 18.58 -14.32
C PRO A 485 -0.34 17.65 -13.61
N VAL A 486 -0.49 16.43 -14.13
CA VAL A 486 -1.31 15.36 -13.56
C VAL A 486 -0.46 14.10 -13.44
N ALA A 487 -0.22 13.66 -12.21
CA ALA A 487 0.37 12.35 -11.95
C ALA A 487 -0.66 11.27 -12.25
N VAL A 488 -0.27 10.29 -13.06
CA VAL A 488 -1.13 9.18 -13.47
C VAL A 488 -0.40 7.84 -13.33
N GLU A 489 -1.17 6.80 -13.01
CA GLU A 489 -0.82 5.42 -13.28
C GLU A 489 -1.36 5.08 -14.68
N TRP A 490 -0.48 5.05 -15.67
CA TRP A 490 -0.87 4.74 -17.05
C TRP A 490 -0.86 3.24 -17.30
N SER A 491 -1.87 2.73 -17.99
CA SER A 491 -1.91 1.38 -18.55
C SER A 491 -2.49 1.42 -19.98
N PRO A 492 -2.39 0.35 -20.77
CA PRO A 492 -3.02 0.28 -22.09
C PRO A 492 -4.54 0.53 -22.08
N ASP A 493 -5.20 0.31 -20.95
CA ASP A 493 -6.64 0.56 -20.77
C ASP A 493 -6.97 2.02 -20.43
N GLY A 494 -5.96 2.87 -20.21
CA GLY A 494 -6.10 4.29 -19.87
C GLY A 494 -5.27 4.74 -18.68
N ALA A 495 -5.30 6.06 -18.44
CA ALA A 495 -4.61 6.74 -17.36
C ALA A 495 -5.50 6.87 -16.13
N THR A 496 -5.07 6.28 -15.00
CA THR A 496 -5.70 6.50 -13.70
C THR A 496 -5.12 7.75 -13.07
N ALA A 497 -5.94 8.79 -12.90
CA ALA A 497 -5.48 10.07 -12.35
C ALA A 497 -5.31 9.98 -10.82
N LEU A 498 -4.14 10.40 -10.32
CA LEU A 498 -3.75 10.27 -8.92
C LEU A 498 -3.72 11.62 -8.21
N THR A 499 -2.99 12.58 -8.75
CA THR A 499 -2.82 13.92 -8.17
C THR A 499 -2.63 14.93 -9.30
N ALA A 500 -3.24 16.11 -9.17
CA ALA A 500 -3.01 17.24 -10.08
C ALA A 500 -2.45 18.43 -9.32
N TRP A 501 -1.76 19.33 -10.02
CA TRP A 501 -1.16 20.52 -9.43
C TRP A 501 -1.79 21.80 -9.97
N HIS A 502 -2.39 22.61 -9.08
CA HIS A 502 -2.74 24.00 -9.36
C HIS A 502 -1.61 24.90 -8.85
N GLY A 503 -0.71 25.31 -9.75
CA GLY A 503 0.56 25.93 -9.35
C GLY A 503 1.37 24.99 -8.47
N ARG A 504 1.66 25.38 -7.23
CA ARG A 504 2.35 24.53 -6.23
C ARG A 504 1.41 23.68 -5.38
N HIS A 505 0.09 23.84 -5.52
CA HIS A 505 -0.87 23.18 -4.63
C HIS A 505 -1.28 21.81 -5.21
N PRO A 506 -0.95 20.70 -4.53
CA PRO A 506 -1.39 19.38 -4.95
C PRO A 506 -2.85 19.16 -4.60
N VAL A 507 -3.59 18.52 -5.51
CA VAL A 507 -4.97 18.09 -5.30
C VAL A 507 -5.06 16.61 -5.60
N GLU A 508 -5.35 15.83 -4.57
CA GLU A 508 -5.51 14.39 -4.67
C GLU A 508 -6.83 14.05 -5.40
N LEU A 509 -6.72 13.21 -6.43
CA LEU A 509 -7.82 12.85 -7.32
C LEU A 509 -8.34 11.44 -7.05
N SER A 510 -7.45 10.52 -6.65
CA SER A 510 -7.82 9.19 -6.20
C SER A 510 -8.23 9.19 -4.73
N THR A 511 -9.12 8.27 -4.36
CA THR A 511 -9.44 7.93 -2.96
C THR A 511 -8.86 6.57 -2.60
#